data_AF-A0A2I1DJR9-F1
#
_entry.id   AF-A0A2I1DJR9-F1
#
_cell.length_a   1.000
_cell.length_b   1.000
_cell.length_c   1.000
_cell.angle_alpha   90.00
_cell.angle_beta   90.00
_cell.angle_gamma   90.00
#
_symmetry.space_group_name_H-M   'P 1'
#
loop_
_entity.id
_entity.type
_entity.pdbx_description
1 polymer ?
#
loop_
_entity_poly.entity_id
_entity_poly.type
_entity_poly.pdbx_seq_one_letter_code
_entity_poly.pdbx_strand_id
1 'polypeptide(L)' 'MASGLRQTGLDYQYEIVDMHRVDCARLLQKRFGPLPPRIQTRLEAASTTELEAWAEQVLDGLGLEQMFPDA' A
#
# COMPACT_ATOMS: atom_id res chain seq x y z
N MET A 1 6.58 -0.55 18.46
CA MET A 1 6.80 -1.46 17.32
C MET A 1 8.27 -1.40 16.98
N ALA A 2 8.99 -2.51 17.06
CA ALA A 2 10.41 -2.56 16.70
C ALA A 2 10.50 -2.70 15.17
N SER A 3 10.59 -1.58 14.48
CA SER A 3 10.82 -1.53 13.03
C SER A 3 12.27 -1.90 12.75
N GLY A 4 12.52 -3.18 12.42
CA GLY A 4 13.81 -3.64 11.89
C GLY A 4 14.35 -4.91 12.53
N LEU A 5 15.02 -5.73 11.71
CA LEU A 5 15.83 -6.86 12.17
C LEU A 5 17.23 -6.33 12.56
N ARG A 6 17.63 -6.47 13.84
CA ARG A 6 19.02 -6.20 14.24
C ARG A 6 19.86 -7.45 14.00
N GLN A 7 20.56 -7.50 12.86
CA GLN A 7 21.56 -8.53 12.55
C GLN A 7 22.96 -7.90 12.48
N THR A 8 23.88 -8.36 13.31
CA THR A 8 25.25 -7.85 13.38
C THR A 8 26.02 -8.23 12.11
N GLY A 9 26.61 -7.25 11.41
CA GLY A 9 27.44 -7.48 10.22
C GLY A 9 26.78 -7.20 8.87
N LEU A 10 25.53 -6.74 8.85
CA LEU A 10 24.84 -6.26 7.65
C LEU A 10 24.30 -4.85 7.95
N ASP A 11 24.97 -3.80 7.47
CA ASP A 11 24.46 -2.42 7.44
C ASP A 11 23.39 -2.27 6.34
N TYR A 12 22.42 -3.17 6.35
CA TYR A 12 21.22 -3.09 5.52
C TYR A 12 20.03 -2.84 6.44
N GLN A 13 19.69 -1.57 6.58
CA GLN A 13 18.46 -1.14 7.25
C GLN A 13 17.28 -1.38 6.31
N TYR A 14 16.89 -2.64 6.14
CA TYR A 14 15.55 -2.95 5.66
C TYR A 14 14.59 -2.69 6.82
N GLU A 15 13.87 -1.57 6.77
CA GLU A 15 12.58 -1.52 7.44
C GLU A 15 11.77 -2.69 6.90
N ILE A 16 11.12 -3.47 7.78
CA ILE A 16 10.23 -4.54 7.34
C ILE A 16 9.17 -3.88 6.47
N VAL A 17 9.33 -4.00 5.16
CA VAL A 17 8.41 -3.39 4.20
C VAL A 17 7.11 -4.18 4.30
N ASP A 18 6.01 -3.49 4.60
CA ASP A 18 4.69 -4.12 4.54
C ASP A 18 4.38 -4.46 3.08
N MET A 19 4.49 -5.75 2.75
CA MET A 19 4.27 -6.26 1.39
C MET A 19 2.87 -5.92 0.88
N HIS A 20 1.85 -5.91 1.73
CA HIS A 20 0.47 -5.59 1.33
C HIS A 20 0.37 -4.17 0.79
N ARG A 21 1.12 -3.24 1.39
CA ARG A 21 1.13 -1.84 0.94
C ARG A 21 1.82 -1.72 -0.41
N VAL A 22 2.96 -2.39 -0.58
CA VAL A 22 3.71 -2.38 -1.85
C VAL A 22 2.87 -2.98 -2.98
N ASP A 23 2.26 -4.13 -2.73
CA ASP A 23 1.46 -4.85 -3.72
C ASP A 23 0.20 -4.06 -4.10
N CYS A 24 -0.52 -3.53 -3.12
CA CYS A 24 -1.71 -2.70 -3.35
C CYS A 24 -1.36 -1.41 -4.11
N ALA A 25 -0.31 -0.70 -3.70
CA ALA A 25 0.15 0.50 -4.39
C ALA A 25 0.59 0.21 -5.84
N ARG A 26 1.24 -0.93 -6.08
CA ARG A 26 1.66 -1.35 -7.42
C ARG A 26 0.47 -1.73 -8.29
N LEU A 27 -0.51 -2.44 -7.74
CA LEU A 27 -1.74 -2.83 -8.41
C LEU A 27 -2.55 -1.60 -8.85
N LEU A 28 -2.75 -0.66 -7.92
CA LEU A 28 -3.43 0.61 -8.19
C LEU A 28 -2.71 1.40 -9.29
N GLN A 29 -1.37 1.52 -9.22
CA GLN A 29 -0.60 2.22 -10.25
C GLN A 29 -0.69 1.56 -11.62
N LYS A 30 -0.71 0.22 -11.66
CA LYS A 30 -0.80 -0.53 -12.91
C LYS A 30 -2.17 -0.34 -13.58
N ARG A 31 -3.25 -0.25 -12.80
CA ARG A 31 -4.62 -0.09 -13.33
C ARG A 31 -4.97 1.35 -13.65
N PHE A 32 -4.54 2.30 -12.82
CA PHE A 32 -4.99 3.70 -12.89
C PHE A 32 -3.90 4.71 -13.27
N GLY A 33 -2.65 4.27 -13.36
CA GLY A 33 -1.51 5.16 -13.59
C GLY A 33 -1.01 5.83 -12.29
N PRO A 34 -0.27 6.95 -12.36
CA PRO A 34 0.31 7.59 -11.19
C PRO A 34 -0.76 7.97 -10.16
N LEU A 35 -0.56 7.58 -8.90
CA LEU A 35 -1.56 7.79 -7.86
C LEU A 35 -1.53 9.23 -7.33
N PRO A 36 -2.70 9.87 -7.15
CA PRO A 36 -2.77 11.18 -6.51
C PRO A 36 -2.15 11.17 -5.11
N PRO A 37 -1.53 12.27 -4.64
CA PRO A 37 -0.91 12.34 -3.31
C PRO A 37 -1.83 11.91 -2.16
N ARG A 38 -3.13 12.26 -2.23
CA ARG A 38 -4.14 11.85 -1.24
C ARG A 38 -4.26 10.33 -1.07
N ILE A 39 -4.17 9.59 -2.18
CA ILE A 39 -4.27 8.13 -2.18
C ILE A 39 -3.00 7.51 -1.62
N GLN A 40 -1.84 8.12 -1.90
CA GLN A 40 -0.56 7.69 -1.33
C GLN A 40 -0.57 7.85 0.20
N THR A 41 -1.05 8.99 0.71
CA THR A 41 -1.21 9.21 2.15
C THR A 41 -2.18 8.19 2.78
N ARG A 42 -3.27 7.85 2.09
CA ARG A 42 -4.22 6.83 2.58
C ARG A 42 -3.58 5.44 2.63
N LEU A 43 -2.80 5.06 1.62
CA LEU A 43 -2.03 3.81 1.60
C LEU A 43 -1.01 3.75 2.75
N GLU A 44 -0.40 4.88 3.11
CA GLU A 44 0.55 4.97 4.22
C GLU A 44 -0.09 4.84 5.61
N ALA A 45 -1.35 5.25 5.74
CA ALA A 45 -2.12 5.15 6.99
C ALA A 45 -2.97 3.87 7.08
N ALA A 46 -3.16 3.16 5.98
CA ALA A 46 -4.03 2.00 5.91
C ALA A 46 -3.50 0.81 6.69
N SER A 47 -4.43 0.08 7.30
CA SER A 47 -4.21 -1.24 7.87
C SER A 47 -4.11 -2.32 6.78
N THR A 48 -3.53 -3.46 7.11
CA THR A 48 -3.42 -4.62 6.19
C THR A 48 -4.78 -5.03 5.61
N THR A 49 -5.83 -5.08 6.43
CA THR A 49 -7.18 -5.46 5.99
C THR A 49 -7.78 -4.46 4.99
N GLU A 50 -7.52 -3.16 5.16
CA GLU A 50 -7.95 -2.14 4.18
C GLU A 50 -7.21 -2.29 2.86
N LEU A 51 -5.90 -2.61 2.91
CA LEU A 51 -5.08 -2.82 1.71
C LEU A 51 -5.53 -4.06 0.93
N GLU A 52 -5.86 -5.15 1.61
CA GLU A 52 -6.42 -6.37 1.01
C GLU A 52 -7.79 -6.09 0.37
N ALA A 53 -8.70 -5.41 1.08
CA ALA A 53 -10.01 -5.06 0.56
C ALA A 53 -9.92 -4.17 -0.69
N TRP A 54 -9.01 -3.21 -0.72
CA TRP A 54 -8.78 -2.41 -1.92
C TRP A 54 -8.20 -3.23 -3.06
N ALA A 55 -7.33 -4.20 -2.80
CA ALA A 55 -6.82 -5.09 -3.84
C ALA A 55 -7.95 -5.90 -4.48
N GLU A 56 -8.88 -6.43 -3.69
CA GLU A 56 -10.08 -7.13 -4.20
C GLU A 56 -10.97 -6.20 -5.03
N GLN A 57 -11.29 -5.00 -4.53
CA GLN A 57 -12.10 -4.01 -5.25
C GLN A 57 -11.48 -3.60 -6.60
N VAL A 58 -10.16 -3.54 -6.68
CA VAL A 58 -9.45 -3.32 -7.93
C VAL A 58 -9.65 -4.47 -8.91
N LEU A 59 -9.66 -5.72 -8.43
CA LEU A 59 -9.92 -6.89 -9.26
C LEU A 59 -11.38 -6.95 -9.73
N ASP A 60 -12.33 -6.58 -8.86
CA ASP A 60 -13.76 -6.43 -9.17
C ASP A 60 -14.04 -5.30 -10.17
N GLY A 61 -13.08 -4.40 -10.30
CA GLY A 61 -13.04 -3.41 -11.36
C GLY A 61 -13.63 -2.06 -11.01
N LEU A 62 -13.75 -1.76 -9.72
CA LEU A 62 -14.15 -0.45 -9.23
C LEU A 62 -13.14 0.62 -9.68
N GLY A 63 -13.62 1.85 -9.85
CA GLY A 63 -12.78 3.01 -10.12
C GLY A 63 -12.24 3.66 -8.85
N LEU A 64 -11.16 4.44 -8.99
CA LEU A 64 -10.52 5.16 -7.88
C LEU A 64 -11.50 5.99 -7.03
N GLU A 65 -12.40 6.75 -7.66
CA GLU A 65 -13.36 7.60 -6.94
C GLU A 65 -14.39 6.78 -6.13
N GLN A 66 -14.72 5.56 -6.57
CA GLN A 66 -15.65 4.68 -5.85
C GLN A 66 -14.99 4.01 -4.64
N MET A 67 -13.69 3.69 -4.76
CA MET A 67 -12.91 3.08 -3.69
C MET A 67 -12.47 4.12 -2.63
N PHE A 68 -12.25 5.36 -3.07
CA PHE A 68 -11.73 6.46 -2.25
C PHE A 68 -12.67 7.69 -2.25
N PRO A 69 -13.92 7.55 -1.79
CA PRO A 69 -14.91 8.63 -1.85
C PRO A 69 -14.63 9.78 -0.87
N ASP A 70 -13.98 9.49 0.27
CA ASP A 70 -13.66 10.45 1.33
C ASP A 70 -12.18 10.87 1.34
N ALA A 71 -11.46 10.69 0.23
CA ALA A 71 -10.02 10.98 0.13
C ALA A 71 -9.72 12.37 -0.43
#